data_AF-A0A7W7PWP9-F1
#
_entry.id   AF-A0A7W7PWP9-F1
#
_cell.length_a   1.000
_cell.length_b   1.000
_cell.length_c   1.000
_cell.angle_alpha   90.00
_cell.angle_beta   90.00
_cell.angle_gamma   90.00
#
_symmetry.space_group_name_H-M   'P 1'
#
loop_
_entity.id
_entity.type
_entity.pdbx_description
1 polymer ?
#
loop_
_entity_poly.entity_id
_entity_poly.type
_entity_poly.pdbx_seq_one_letter_code
_entity_poly.pdbx_strand_id
1 'polypeptide(L)'
;MDTDEGRKLARVVQTCSAYPSQWDAWTAGGQYLYLRYRHGEGCVEWHPDPDFDDSLESWNEGRSGLLIEWDDGTGSGVISLEDFLAAAGLALAPGASVR
;
A
#
# COMPACT_ATOMS: atom_id res chain seq x y z
N MET A 1 17.66 12.78 4.42
CA MET A 1 16.22 12.46 4.52
C MET A 1 16.13 10.98 4.27
N ASP A 2 16.06 10.22 5.35
CA ASP A 2 16.20 8.77 5.39
C ASP A 2 15.11 8.09 4.55
N THR A 3 15.46 7.77 3.30
CA THR A 3 14.62 7.09 2.32
C THR A 3 14.19 5.68 2.77
N ASP A 4 14.79 5.18 3.84
CA ASP A 4 14.60 3.84 4.40
C ASP A 4 13.34 3.75 5.30
N GLU A 5 13.05 4.79 6.09
CA GLU A 5 11.90 4.79 7.02
C GLU A 5 10.56 4.89 6.28
N GLY A 6 10.54 5.54 5.11
CA GLY A 6 9.37 5.62 4.24
C GLY A 6 9.01 4.31 3.52
N ARG A 7 9.92 3.33 3.53
CA ARG A 7 9.73 2.00 2.91
C ARG A 7 9.56 0.87 3.92
N LYS A 8 9.71 1.17 5.21
CA LYS A 8 9.53 0.25 6.32
C LYS A 8 8.13 0.38 6.92
N LEU A 9 7.35 -0.68 6.87
CA LEU A 9 5.99 -0.72 7.38
C LEU A 9 5.99 -1.22 8.83
N ALA A 10 5.49 -0.40 9.75
CA ALA A 10 5.31 -0.75 11.15
C ALA A 10 3.99 -1.49 11.42
N ARG A 11 2.98 -1.27 10.57
CA ARG A 11 1.69 -1.94 10.66
C ARG A 11 1.13 -2.18 9.27
N VAL A 12 0.55 -3.36 9.06
CA VAL A 12 -0.22 -3.71 7.86
C VAL A 12 -1.48 -4.42 8.30
N VAL A 13 -2.63 -4.01 7.74
CA VAL A 13 -3.94 -4.61 8.01
C VAL A 13 -4.58 -4.96 6.68
N GLN A 14 -4.90 -6.24 6.48
CA GLN A 14 -5.64 -6.65 5.30
C GLN A 14 -7.11 -6.25 5.42
N THR A 15 -7.57 -5.41 4.49
CA THR A 15 -8.96 -4.93 4.44
C THR A 15 -9.81 -5.74 3.47
N CYS A 16 -9.21 -6.27 2.41
CA CYS A 16 -9.82 -7.23 1.50
C CYS A 16 -8.81 -8.28 1.06
N SER A 17 -9.14 -9.56 1.21
CA SER A 17 -8.27 -10.68 0.79
C SER A 17 -8.66 -11.28 -0.56
N ALA A 18 -9.67 -10.72 -1.22
CA ALA A 18 -10.29 -11.28 -2.40
C ALA A 18 -9.87 -10.46 -3.63
N TYR A 19 -10.85 -9.98 -4.40
CA TYR A 19 -10.64 -9.23 -5.63
C TYR A 19 -11.29 -7.86 -5.54
N PRO A 20 -10.53 -6.78 -5.33
CA PRO A 20 -9.06 -6.69 -5.22
C PRO A 20 -8.50 -7.20 -3.89
N SER A 21 -7.21 -7.52 -3.86
CA SER A 21 -6.47 -7.67 -2.60
C SER A 21 -6.02 -6.28 -2.12
N GLN A 22 -6.30 -5.96 -0.86
CA GLN A 22 -6.15 -4.61 -0.30
C GLN A 22 -5.60 -4.65 1.12
N TRP A 23 -4.74 -3.67 1.41
CA TRP A 23 -4.20 -3.46 2.74
C TRP A 23 -4.07 -1.97 3.07
N ASP A 24 -4.32 -1.70 4.34
CA ASP A 24 -3.96 -0.45 4.98
C ASP A 24 -2.61 -0.64 5.66
N ALA A 25 -1.65 0.22 5.35
CA ALA A 25 -0.32 0.14 5.93
C ALA A 25 0.12 1.48 6.52
N TRP A 26 0.98 1.41 7.52
CA TRP A 26 1.61 2.57 8.15
C TRP A 26 3.11 2.38 8.16
N THR A 27 3.83 3.38 7.65
CA THR A 27 5.29 3.40 7.73
C THR A 27 5.75 3.63 9.16
N ALA A 28 7.02 3.35 9.45
CA ALA A 28 7.63 3.65 10.74
C ALA A 28 7.58 5.16 11.09
N GLY A 29 7.57 6.02 10.08
CA GLY A 29 7.38 7.47 10.22
C GLY A 29 5.92 7.90 10.46
N GLY A 30 4.97 6.96 10.48
CA GLY A 30 3.54 7.25 10.67
C GLY A 30 2.80 7.65 9.40
N GLN A 31 3.44 7.57 8.23
CA GLN A 31 2.76 7.82 6.94
C GLN A 31 1.81 6.67 6.64
N TYR A 32 0.55 6.99 6.36
CA TYR A 32 -0.42 6.01 5.89
C TYR A 32 -0.24 5.73 4.40
N LEU A 33 -0.27 4.45 4.07
CA LEU A 33 -0.18 3.93 2.71
C LEU A 33 -1.37 3.00 2.44
N TYR A 34 -1.98 3.17 1.29
CA TYR A 34 -3.01 2.29 0.77
C TYR A 34 -2.39 1.39 -0.31
N LEU A 35 -2.53 0.09 -0.13
CA LEU A 35 -1.94 -0.94 -0.98
C LEU A 35 -3.07 -1.68 -1.68
N ARG A 36 -3.03 -1.72 -3.02
CA ARG A 36 -4.05 -2.40 -3.82
C ARG A 36 -3.44 -3.24 -4.91
N TYR A 37 -3.94 -4.45 -5.07
CA TYR A 37 -3.62 -5.34 -6.18
C TYR A 37 -4.88 -5.82 -6.91
N ARG A 38 -4.92 -5.63 -8.23
CA ARG A 38 -6.01 -6.09 -9.10
C ARG A 38 -5.51 -6.28 -10.53
N HIS A 39 -6.06 -7.22 -11.29
CA HIS A 39 -5.71 -7.43 -12.70
C HIS A 39 -4.20 -7.59 -13.00
N GLY A 40 -3.38 -8.07 -12.07
CA GLY A 40 -1.92 -8.11 -12.21
C GLY A 40 -1.22 -6.80 -11.87
N GLU A 41 -2.00 -5.77 -11.58
CA GLU A 41 -1.53 -4.42 -11.29
C GLU A 41 -1.45 -4.19 -9.78
N GLY A 42 -0.28 -3.80 -9.28
CA GLY A 42 -0.07 -3.38 -7.91
C GLY A 42 0.12 -1.87 -7.83
N CYS A 43 -0.52 -1.24 -6.83
CA CYS A 43 -0.43 0.19 -6.58
C CYS A 43 -0.16 0.43 -5.10
N VAL A 44 0.75 1.36 -4.79
CA VAL A 44 0.95 1.91 -3.44
C VAL A 44 0.76 3.41 -3.49
N GLU A 45 -0.18 3.88 -2.68
CA GLU A 45 -0.62 5.26 -2.65
C GLU A 45 -0.43 5.80 -1.23
N TRP A 46 0.03 7.04 -1.09
CA TRP A 46 0.08 7.73 0.20
C TRP A 46 -1.15 8.62 0.36
N HIS A 47 -1.75 8.61 1.55
CA HIS A 47 -2.88 9.48 1.90
C HIS A 47 -2.62 10.15 3.25
N PRO A 48 -3.29 11.28 3.56
CA PRO A 48 -3.00 12.02 4.78
C PRO A 48 -3.59 11.33 6.02
N ASP A 49 -4.60 10.48 5.84
CA ASP A 49 -5.35 9.82 6.91
C ASP A 49 -5.95 8.47 6.43
N PRO A 50 -6.12 7.46 7.29
CA PRO A 50 -6.81 6.20 6.96
C PRO A 50 -8.31 6.34 6.70
N ASP A 51 -9.01 7.36 7.21
CA ASP A 51 -10.40 7.69 6.84
C ASP A 51 -10.47 8.43 5.48
N PHE A 52 -9.47 8.21 4.61
CA PHE A 52 -9.49 8.71 3.25
C PHE A 52 -10.67 8.12 2.49
N ASP A 53 -11.59 8.98 2.09
CA ASP A 53 -12.64 8.63 1.16
C ASP A 53 -12.07 8.63 -0.26
N ASP A 54 -12.17 7.49 -0.96
CA ASP A 54 -11.73 7.28 -2.36
C ASP A 54 -12.64 7.99 -3.38
N SER A 55 -13.14 9.18 -3.03
CA SER A 55 -13.78 10.08 -3.95
C SER A 55 -12.77 10.88 -4.75
N LEU A 56 -13.18 11.23 -5.97
CA LEU A 56 -12.41 12.06 -6.88
C LEU A 56 -12.03 13.43 -6.27
N GLU A 57 -12.79 13.92 -5.30
CA GLU A 57 -12.52 15.18 -4.60
C GLU A 57 -11.27 15.07 -3.70
N SER A 58 -11.15 14.01 -2.90
CA SER A 58 -9.98 13.79 -2.04
C SER A 58 -8.68 13.67 -2.84
N TRP A 59 -8.73 13.06 -4.03
CA TRP A 59 -7.62 12.97 -4.98
C TRP A 59 -7.24 14.34 -5.56
N ASN A 60 -8.22 15.17 -5.91
CA ASN A 60 -7.99 16.48 -6.55
C ASN A 60 -7.42 17.54 -5.59
N GLU A 61 -7.56 17.37 -4.27
CA GLU A 61 -6.95 18.28 -3.30
C GLU A 61 -5.42 18.11 -3.18
N GLY A 62 -4.81 17.16 -3.90
CA GLY A 62 -3.36 16.91 -3.88
C GLY A 62 -2.86 16.40 -2.53
N ARG A 63 -3.76 15.87 -1.70
CA ARG A 63 -3.45 15.31 -0.38
C ARG A 63 -3.09 13.83 -0.43
N SER A 64 -3.22 13.20 -1.59
CA SER A 64 -2.80 11.84 -1.87
C SER A 64 -1.91 11.78 -3.11
N GLY A 65 -1.17 10.69 -3.26
CA GLY A 65 -0.37 10.48 -4.46
C GLY A 65 0.14 9.06 -4.61
N LEU A 66 0.52 8.74 -5.84
CA LEU A 66 1.08 7.43 -6.20
C LEU A 66 2.56 7.37 -5.83
N LEU A 67 2.96 6.36 -5.07
CA LEU A 67 4.37 6.05 -4.81
C LEU A 67 4.93 5.10 -5.87
N ILE A 68 4.20 4.03 -6.14
CA ILE A 68 4.61 3.00 -7.09
C ILE A 68 3.38 2.34 -7.71
N GLU A 69 3.50 2.04 -8.99
CA GLU A 69 2.56 1.26 -9.78
C GLU A 69 3.37 0.30 -10.64
N TRP A 70 2.90 -0.94 -10.75
CA TRP A 70 3.50 -1.95 -11.60
C TRP A 70 2.44 -2.90 -12.14
N ASP A 71 2.78 -3.58 -13.23
CA ASP A 71 2.04 -4.69 -13.80
C ASP A 71 2.96 -5.91 -13.82
N ASP A 72 2.49 -7.04 -13.29
CA ASP A 72 3.24 -8.30 -13.26
C ASP A 72 2.93 -9.22 -14.44
N GLY A 73 2.04 -8.80 -15.35
CA GLY A 73 1.62 -9.53 -16.54
C GLY A 73 0.75 -10.77 -16.28
N THR A 74 0.37 -11.05 -15.03
CA THR A 74 -0.40 -12.25 -14.68
C THR A 74 -1.89 -12.07 -14.90
N GLY A 75 -2.41 -10.85 -14.83
CA GLY A 75 -3.84 -10.58 -14.79
C GLY A 75 -4.52 -11.06 -13.49
N SER A 76 -3.74 -11.46 -12.46
CA SER A 76 -4.26 -12.06 -11.24
C SER A 76 -4.99 -11.03 -10.38
N GLY A 77 -5.87 -11.53 -9.54
CA GLY A 77 -6.61 -10.74 -8.59
C GLY A 77 -6.19 -10.86 -7.14
N VAL A 78 -5.34 -11.83 -6.88
CA VAL A 78 -4.87 -12.17 -5.56
C VAL A 78 -3.36 -12.24 -5.60
N ILE A 79 -2.75 -11.70 -4.56
CA ILE A 79 -1.32 -11.73 -4.32
C ILE A 79 -1.12 -11.85 -2.81
N SER A 80 -0.06 -12.55 -2.40
CA SER A 80 0.30 -12.58 -0.99
C SER A 80 0.84 -11.20 -0.58
N LEU A 81 0.73 -10.86 0.71
CA LEU A 81 1.34 -9.63 1.21
C LEU A 81 2.86 -9.64 0.97
N GLU A 82 3.53 -10.76 1.17
CA GLU A 82 4.98 -10.89 1.01
C GLU A 82 5.42 -10.58 -0.43
N ASP A 83 4.73 -11.17 -1.42
CA ASP A 83 5.00 -10.92 -2.84
C ASP A 83 4.69 -9.47 -3.23
N PHE A 84 3.60 -8.91 -2.69
CA PHE A 84 3.25 -7.52 -2.93
C PHE A 84 4.33 -6.57 -2.40
N LEU A 85 4.80 -6.77 -1.17
CA LEU A 85 5.84 -5.93 -0.58
C LEU A 85 7.16 -6.04 -1.35
N ALA A 86 7.53 -7.25 -1.77
CA ALA A 86 8.72 -7.48 -2.58
C ALA A 86 8.64 -6.74 -3.93
N ALA A 87 7.50 -6.80 -4.62
CA ALA A 87 7.27 -6.10 -5.88
C ALA A 87 7.27 -4.57 -5.70
N ALA A 88 6.69 -4.08 -4.60
CA ALA A 88 6.65 -2.65 -4.27
C ALA A 88 8.00 -2.09 -3.76
N GLY A 89 8.98 -2.94 -3.46
CA GLY A 89 10.21 -2.54 -2.79
C GLY A 89 10.00 -2.06 -1.35
N LEU A 90 8.95 -2.55 -0.69
CA LEU A 90 8.61 -2.29 0.70
C LEU A 90 9.09 -3.43 1.60
N ALA A 91 9.34 -3.13 2.87
CA ALA A 91 9.74 -4.12 3.86
C ALA A 91 8.98 -3.91 5.18
N LEU A 92 8.79 -4.99 5.94
CA LEU A 92 8.29 -4.88 7.30
C LEU A 92 9.39 -4.37 8.23
N ALA A 93 9.06 -3.42 9.11
CA ALA A 93 9.93 -3.00 10.20
C ALA A 93 10.10 -4.14 11.23
N PRO A 94 11.20 -4.18 11.99
CA PRO A 94 11.33 -5.13 13.10
C PRO A 94 10.20 -4.92 14.12
N GLY A 95 9.45 -6.00 14.41
CA GLY A 95 8.29 -5.94 15.31
C GLY A 95 7.01 -5.40 14.65
N ALA A 96 6.97 -5.29 13.32
CA ALA A 96 5.78 -4.86 12.62
C ALA A 96 4.57 -5.76 12.93
N SER A 97 3.41 -5.14 13.06
CA SER A 97 2.15 -5.85 13.26
C SER A 97 1.46 -6.10 11.92
N VAL A 98 1.24 -7.36 11.58
CA VAL A 98 0.48 -7.78 10.40
C VAL A 98 -0.81 -8.46 10.87
N ARG A 99 -1.97 -8.04 10.34
CA ARG A 99 -3.29 -8.56 10.68
C ARG A 99 -4.16 -8.81 9.45
#